data_AF-A0A8T6XRG3-F1
#
_entry.id   AF-A0A8T6XRG3-F1
#
_cell.length_a   1.000
_cell.length_b   1.000
_cell.length_c   1.000
_cell.angle_alpha   90.00
_cell.angle_beta   90.00
_cell.angle_gamma   90.00
#
_symmetry.space_group_name_H-M   'P 1'
#
loop_
_entity.id
_entity.type
_entity.pdbx_description
1 polymer ?
#
loop_
_entity_poly.entity_id
_entity_poly.type
_entity_poly.pdbx_seq_one_letter_code
_entity_poly.pdbx_strand_id
1 'polypeptide(L)'
;EVFTQQVQKGLLRLEDDKFIELPGSQFIQDEELKSIVELPDGQLLIGTSKGFYTYDGTSFSDWNAESIEEVIRNNVNVITRTKDKIIIGTILN
;
A
#
# COMPACT_ATOMS: atom_id res chain seq x y z
N GLU A 1 13.65 3.10 4.87
CA GLU A 1 13.73 2.83 3.41
C GLU A 1 12.84 3.84 2.68
N VAL A 2 13.01 4.02 1.37
CA VAL A 2 12.14 4.89 0.57
C VAL A 2 11.43 4.04 -0.47
N PHE A 3 10.10 4.14 -0.48
CA PHE A 3 9.23 3.48 -1.45
C PHE A 3 8.46 4.53 -2.25
N THR A 4 8.20 4.24 -3.50
CA THR A 4 7.35 5.07 -4.38
C THR A 4 6.66 4.19 -5.41
N GLN A 5 5.82 4.77 -6.26
CA GLN A 5 5.25 4.12 -7.43
C GLN A 5 5.48 5.02 -8.65
N GLN A 6 5.70 4.41 -9.80
CA GLN A 6 5.62 5.06 -11.10
C GLN A 6 4.40 4.51 -11.85
N VAL A 7 3.69 5.38 -12.60
CA VAL A 7 2.56 4.98 -13.44
C VAL A 7 2.94 3.78 -14.32
N GLN A 8 2.07 2.75 -14.36
CA GLN A 8 2.26 1.49 -15.10
C GLN A 8 3.43 0.62 -14.61
N LYS A 9 3.92 0.83 -13.38
CA LYS A 9 4.88 -0.05 -12.71
C LYS A 9 4.35 -0.47 -11.35
N GLY A 10 4.94 -1.53 -10.81
CA GLY A 10 4.75 -1.88 -9.41
C GLY A 10 5.37 -0.86 -8.43
N LEU A 11 5.56 -1.31 -7.19
CA LEU A 11 6.26 -0.54 -6.17
C LEU A 11 7.75 -0.44 -6.52
N LEU A 12 8.32 0.73 -6.31
CA LEU A 12 9.74 0.99 -6.46
C LEU A 12 10.36 1.22 -5.08
N ARG A 13 11.53 0.66 -4.85
CA ARG A 13 12.38 0.90 -3.68
C ARG A 13 13.63 1.67 -4.11
N LEU A 14 14.03 2.64 -3.30
CA LEU A 14 15.31 3.33 -3.50
C LEU A 14 16.47 2.47 -2.98
N GLU A 15 17.36 2.08 -3.88
CA GLU A 15 18.58 1.31 -3.63
C GLU A 15 19.75 1.97 -4.39
N ASP A 16 20.84 2.31 -3.70
CA ASP A 16 22.04 2.94 -4.30
C ASP A 16 21.70 4.10 -5.26
N ASP A 17 20.86 5.05 -4.80
CA ASP A 17 20.36 6.21 -5.55
C ASP A 17 19.56 5.88 -6.83
N LYS A 18 19.03 4.65 -6.93
CA LYS A 18 18.19 4.21 -8.04
C LYS A 18 16.87 3.64 -7.53
N PHE A 19 15.79 3.94 -8.24
CA PHE A 19 14.51 3.29 -8.00
C PHE A 19 14.47 1.95 -8.73
N ILE A 20 14.47 0.87 -7.95
CA ILE A 20 14.40 -0.51 -8.41
C ILE A 20 12.99 -1.03 -8.13
N GLU A 21 12.39 -1.72 -9.10
CA GLU A 21 11.07 -2.30 -8.93
C GLU A 21 11.12 -3.48 -7.95
N LEU A 22 10.23 -3.46 -6.98
CA LEU A 22 10.11 -4.50 -5.97
C LEU A 22 9.58 -5.77 -6.66
N PRO A 23 10.30 -6.90 -6.60
CA PRO A 23 9.87 -8.13 -7.25
C PRO A 23 8.46 -8.55 -6.81
N GLY A 24 7.61 -8.89 -7.78
CA GLY A 24 6.25 -9.34 -7.51
C GLY A 24 5.23 -8.22 -7.25
N SER A 25 5.61 -6.95 -7.37
CA SER A 25 4.69 -5.82 -7.20
C SER A 25 3.91 -5.43 -8.47
N GLN A 26 4.13 -6.11 -9.59
CA GLN A 26 3.47 -5.78 -10.88
C GLN A 26 1.94 -5.91 -10.84
N PHE A 27 1.38 -6.67 -9.90
CA PHE A 27 -0.07 -6.80 -9.79
C PHE A 27 -0.78 -5.48 -9.46
N ILE A 28 -0.09 -4.51 -8.84
CA ILE A 28 -0.64 -3.17 -8.57
C ILE A 28 -0.29 -2.12 -9.64
N GLN A 29 0.26 -2.52 -10.79
CA GLN A 29 0.76 -1.57 -11.81
C GLN A 29 -0.34 -0.65 -12.38
N ASP A 30 -1.58 -1.13 -12.38
CA ASP A 30 -2.78 -0.43 -12.86
C ASP A 30 -3.62 0.13 -11.70
N GLU A 31 -3.01 0.28 -10.53
CA GLU A 31 -3.61 0.83 -9.32
C GLU A 31 -2.81 2.06 -8.87
N GLU A 32 -3.50 3.02 -8.28
CA GLU A 32 -2.83 4.21 -7.75
C GLU A 32 -2.41 3.94 -6.31
N LEU A 33 -1.11 3.97 -6.04
CA LEU A 33 -0.60 3.89 -4.67
C LEU A 33 -1.06 5.12 -3.88
N LYS A 34 -1.78 4.87 -2.78
CA LYS A 34 -2.27 5.92 -1.89
C LYS A 34 -1.36 6.11 -0.68
N SER A 35 -0.94 5.02 -0.07
CA SER A 35 -0.13 5.07 1.14
C SER A 35 0.54 3.74 1.46
N ILE A 36 1.66 3.79 2.20
CA ILE A 36 2.33 2.64 2.77
C ILE A 36 2.58 2.94 4.25
N VAL A 37 2.21 2.03 5.14
CA VAL A 37 2.47 2.13 6.58
C VAL A 37 3.05 0.83 7.13
N GLU A 38 4.00 0.93 8.05
CA GLU A 38 4.58 -0.24 8.71
C GLU A 38 3.70 -0.73 9.86
N LEU A 39 3.44 -2.04 9.94
CA LEU A 39 2.68 -2.74 10.96
C LEU A 39 3.58 -3.13 12.16
N PRO A 40 3.01 -3.47 13.34
CA PRO A 40 3.82 -3.79 14.53
C PRO A 40 4.74 -5.00 14.37
N ASP A 41 4.43 -5.90 13.43
CA ASP A 41 5.21 -7.07 13.08
C ASP A 41 6.27 -6.81 12.00
N GLY A 42 6.44 -5.56 11.57
CA GLY A 42 7.41 -5.15 10.56
C GLY A 42 6.92 -5.30 9.11
N GLN A 43 5.72 -5.82 8.89
CA GLN A 43 5.14 -5.88 7.55
C GLN A 43 4.74 -4.48 7.08
N LEU A 44 4.72 -4.26 5.76
CA LEU A 44 4.16 -3.05 5.17
C LEU A 44 2.71 -3.29 4.78
N LEU A 45 1.80 -2.45 5.26
CA LEU A 45 0.44 -2.33 4.72
C LEU A 45 0.45 -1.28 3.60
N ILE A 46 0.08 -1.72 2.42
CA ILE A 46 0.05 -0.95 1.18
C ILE A 46 -1.41 -0.71 0.82
N GLY A 47 -1.80 0.55 0.71
CA GLY A 47 -3.11 0.95 0.21
C GLY A 47 -3.03 1.48 -1.20
N THR A 48 -3.90 0.97 -2.06
CA THR A 48 -4.07 1.44 -3.43
C THR A 48 -5.48 1.96 -3.67
N SER A 49 -5.76 2.44 -4.88
CA SER A 49 -7.11 2.81 -5.30
C SER A 49 -8.07 1.62 -5.47
N LYS A 50 -7.58 0.37 -5.46
CA LYS A 50 -8.41 -0.82 -5.68
C LYS A 50 -8.36 -1.83 -4.54
N GLY A 51 -7.39 -1.74 -3.63
CA GLY A 51 -7.20 -2.74 -2.62
C GLY A 51 -6.19 -2.37 -1.55
N PHE A 52 -5.99 -3.33 -0.64
CA PHE A 52 -5.01 -3.26 0.43
C PHE A 52 -4.22 -4.56 0.43
N TYR A 53 -2.91 -4.44 0.62
CA TYR A 53 -1.98 -5.56 0.54
C TYR A 53 -0.96 -5.48 1.65
N THR A 54 -0.49 -6.63 2.14
CA THR A 54 0.67 -6.70 3.03
C THR A 54 1.91 -7.15 2.27
N TYR A 55 3.07 -6.66 2.68
CA TYR A 55 4.37 -7.10 2.20
C TYR A 55 5.28 -7.43 3.38
N ASP A 56 5.81 -8.65 3.42
CA ASP A 56 6.63 -9.18 4.53
C ASP A 56 8.15 -9.01 4.34
N GLY A 57 8.57 -8.30 3.30
CA GLY A 57 9.97 -8.20 2.88
C GLY A 57 10.36 -9.18 1.76
N THR A 58 9.48 -10.12 1.43
CA THR A 58 9.69 -11.14 0.38
C THR A 58 8.48 -11.28 -0.55
N SER A 59 7.28 -11.31 0.00
CA SER A 59 6.05 -11.67 -0.69
C SER A 59 4.89 -10.72 -0.37
N PHE A 60 3.96 -10.62 -1.32
CA PHE A 60 2.74 -9.84 -1.18
C PHE A 60 1.55 -10.75 -0.84
N SER A 61 0.59 -10.23 -0.09
CA SER A 61 -0.68 -10.90 0.21
C SER A 61 -1.82 -9.89 0.28
N ASP A 62 -3.04 -10.35 -0.04
CA ASP A 62 -4.23 -9.53 0.14
C ASP A 62 -4.47 -9.24 1.62
N TRP A 63 -4.80 -7.99 1.95
CA TRP A 63 -5.22 -7.61 3.29
C TRP A 63 -6.72 -7.34 3.29
N ASN A 64 -7.47 -8.26 3.89
CA ASN A 64 -8.92 -8.18 3.96
C ASN A 64 -9.36 -7.95 5.41
N ALA A 65 -10.03 -6.82 5.64
CA ALA A 65 -10.72 -6.51 6.89
C ALA A 65 -12.24 -6.45 6.65
N GLU A 66 -13.00 -6.52 7.74
CA GLU A 66 -14.44 -6.31 7.67
C GLU A 66 -14.76 -4.94 7.04
N SER A 67 -15.70 -4.91 6.11
CA SER A 67 -16.14 -3.70 5.39
C SER A 67 -15.07 -2.97 4.58
N ILE A 68 -13.93 -3.59 4.27
CA ILE A 68 -12.85 -2.92 3.51
C ILE A 68 -13.30 -2.45 2.12
N GLU A 69 -14.23 -3.17 1.48
CA GLU A 69 -14.82 -2.76 0.20
C GLU A 69 -15.54 -1.41 0.27
N GLU A 70 -16.20 -1.10 1.39
CA GLU A 70 -16.85 0.20 1.59
C GLU A 70 -15.83 1.33 1.67
N VAL A 71 -14.72 1.07 2.36
CA VAL A 71 -13.60 2.02 2.46
C VAL A 71 -12.98 2.28 1.09
N ILE A 72 -12.79 1.23 0.27
CA ILE A 72 -12.30 1.36 -1.11
C ILE A 72 -13.28 2.18 -1.95
N ARG A 73 -14.59 1.90 -1.86
CA ARG A 73 -15.64 2.65 -2.58
C ARG A 73 -15.65 4.15 -2.23
N ASN A 74 -15.29 4.50 -1.00
CA ASN A 74 -15.21 5.89 -0.55
C ASN A 74 -13.93 6.61 -1.00
N ASN A 75 -13.12 6.00 -1.86
CA ASN A 75 -11.89 6.55 -2.44
C ASN A 75 -10.85 6.89 -1.37
N VAL A 76 -10.06 5.88 -1.04
CA VAL A 76 -8.91 5.98 -0.14
C VAL A 76 -7.96 7.06 -0.62
N ASN A 77 -7.55 7.92 0.31
CA ASN A 77 -6.58 8.99 0.06
C ASN A 77 -5.32 8.82 0.88
N VAL A 78 -5.46 8.36 2.13
CA VAL A 78 -4.35 8.25 3.05
C VAL A 78 -4.58 7.08 4.01
N ILE A 79 -3.48 6.42 4.36
CA ILE A 79 -3.43 5.51 5.49
C ILE A 79 -2.40 6.07 6.46
N THR A 80 -2.74 6.07 7.73
CA THR A 80 -1.78 6.32 8.80
C THR A 80 -1.99 5.32 9.91
N ARG A 81 -0.99 5.19 10.77
CA ARG A 81 -1.02 4.25 11.87
C ARG A 81 -0.62 4.95 13.15
N THR A 82 -1.38 4.67 14.20
CA THR A 82 -1.01 4.94 15.60
C THR A 82 -0.51 3.66 16.24
N LYS A 83 -0.13 3.69 17.52
CA LYS A 83 0.31 2.48 18.23
C LYS A 83 -0.66 1.30 18.07
N ASP A 84 -1.96 1.57 18.19
CA ASP A 84 -3.00 0.53 18.31
C ASP A 84 -4.06 0.58 17.19
N LYS A 85 -3.97 1.53 16.25
CA LYS A 85 -5.00 1.73 15.20
C LYS A 85 -4.39 2.03 13.85
N ILE A 86 -5.00 1.47 12.81
CA ILE A 86 -4.88 1.92 11.42
C ILE A 86 -6.02 2.91 11.17
N ILE A 87 -5.69 4.07 10.59
CA ILE A 87 -6.64 5.13 10.26
C ILE A 87 -6.58 5.31 8.75
N ILE A 88 -7.73 5.20 8.11
CA ILE A 88 -7.86 5.35 6.65
C ILE A 88 -8.72 6.57 6.39
N GLY A 89 -8.13 7.58 5.74
CA GLY A 89 -8.82 8.78 5.30
C GLY A 89 -9.31 8.62 3.86
N THR A 90 -10.55 9.01 3.62
CA THR A 90 -11.23 8.93 2.32
C THR A 90 -11.56 10.34 1.81
N ILE A 91 -11.69 10.52 0.49
CA ILE A 91 -12.03 11.82 -0.13
C ILE A 91 -13.52 11.94 -0.47
N LEU A 92 -14.25 10.82 -0.63
CA LEU A 92 -15.67 10.85 -1.00
C LEU A 92 -16.59 10.68 0.22
N ASN A 93 -17.71 11.42 0.18
CA ASN A 93 -18.91 11.24 1.00
C ASN A 93 -19.87 10.29 0.29
#